data_AF-W4L688-F1
#
_entry.id   AF-W4L688-F1
#
_cell.length_a   1.000
_cell.length_b   1.000
_cell.length_c   1.000
_cell.angle_alpha   90.00
_cell.angle_beta   90.00
_cell.angle_gamma   90.00
#
_symmetry.space_group_name_H-M   'P 1'
#
loop_
_entity.id
_entity.type
_entity.pdbx_description
1 polymer ?
#
loop_
_entity_poly.entity_id
_entity_poly.type
_entity_poly.pdbx_seq_one_letter_code
_entity_poly.pdbx_strand_id
1 'polypeptide(L)'
;MQRGMADYRAQGAALTSPYMLGMLAESYGAIGELEHGLAAIAEALDLANTHDERWWEAELYRLQAELRLQQDTPDVLQVATDLQQALKVAREQEAKSLELRAATSLARLLRQQGYAAEAHELLAPLYGWFTEGFNTADLKDAQALLTELT
;
A
#
# COMPACT_ATOMS: atom_id res chain seq x y z
N MET A 1 8.68 30.23 9.78
CA MET A 1 7.99 28.99 9.35
C MET A 1 6.91 29.20 8.28
N GLN A 2 6.26 30.37 8.17
CA GLN A 2 5.18 30.59 7.18
C GLN A 2 5.62 30.77 5.71
N ARG A 3 6.92 30.92 5.40
CA ARG A 3 7.41 31.06 4.01
C ARG A 3 7.49 29.73 3.24
N GLY A 4 7.74 28.60 3.91
CA GLY A 4 7.86 27.30 3.23
C GLY A 4 6.54 26.76 2.65
N MET A 5 5.40 27.11 3.23
CA MET A 5 4.08 26.67 2.75
C MET A 5 3.54 27.51 1.57
N ALA A 6 4.02 28.75 1.42
CA ALA A 6 3.61 29.62 0.32
C ALA A 6 4.29 29.22 -1.00
N ASP A 7 5.56 28.81 -0.93
CA ASP A 7 6.31 28.32 -2.09
C ASP A 7 5.76 26.96 -2.56
N TYR A 8 5.29 26.11 -1.64
CA TYR A 8 4.68 24.80 -1.92
C TYR A 8 3.32 24.90 -2.65
N ARG A 9 2.62 26.04 -2.53
CA ARG A 9 1.34 26.32 -3.21
C ARG A 9 1.49 27.08 -4.53
N ALA A 10 2.62 27.76 -4.75
CA ALA A 10 2.85 28.58 -5.95
C ALA A 10 3.38 27.76 -7.15
N GLN A 11 3.89 26.56 -6.90
CA GLN A 11 4.28 25.57 -7.90
C GLN A 11 3.27 24.42 -7.82
N GLY A 12 2.96 23.71 -8.91
CA GLY A 12 2.10 22.51 -8.88
C GLY A 12 2.60 21.34 -8.00
N ALA A 13 3.57 21.58 -7.12
CA ALA A 13 4.27 20.64 -6.25
C ALA A 13 3.36 19.78 -5.36
N ALA A 14 2.23 20.32 -4.89
CA ALA A 14 1.25 19.55 -4.12
C ALA A 14 0.50 18.50 -4.97
N LEU A 15 0.41 18.67 -6.29
CA LEU A 15 -0.14 17.67 -7.21
C LEU A 15 0.94 16.73 -7.76
N THR A 16 2.22 16.99 -7.46
CA THR A 16 3.39 16.18 -7.86
C THR A 16 4.10 15.55 -6.67
N SER A 17 3.45 15.38 -5.52
CA SER A 17 4.01 14.58 -4.42
C SER A 17 3.57 13.12 -4.61
N PRO A 18 4.47 12.13 -4.42
CA PRO A 18 4.12 10.71 -4.51
C PRO A 18 2.93 10.33 -3.62
N TYR A 19 2.81 10.96 -2.44
CA TYR A 19 1.68 10.75 -1.53
C TYR A 19 0.33 11.16 -2.16
N MET A 20 0.28 12.35 -2.78
CA MET A 20 -0.96 12.88 -3.36
C MET A 20 -1.40 12.09 -4.59
N LEU A 21 -0.44 11.63 -5.40
CA LEU A 21 -0.73 10.72 -6.50
C LEU A 21 -1.21 9.34 -6.03
N GLY A 22 -0.69 8.84 -4.90
CA GLY A 22 -1.23 7.64 -4.25
C GLY A 22 -2.69 7.80 -3.82
N MET A 23 -3.04 8.92 -3.17
CA MET A 23 -4.42 9.24 -2.79
C MET A 23 -5.34 9.39 -4.01
N LEU A 24 -4.82 9.98 -5.09
CA LEU A 24 -5.55 10.10 -6.36
C LEU A 24 -5.80 8.72 -6.99
N ALA A 25 -4.82 7.83 -6.96
CA ALA A 25 -4.94 6.47 -7.45
C ALA A 25 -6.00 5.66 -6.68
N GLU A 26 -6.03 5.78 -5.35
CA GLU A 26 -7.07 5.18 -4.51
C GLU A 26 -8.46 5.70 -4.89
N SER A 27 -8.59 7.00 -5.14
CA SER A 27 -9.85 7.63 -5.56
C SER A 27 -10.31 7.12 -6.93
N TYR A 28 -9.39 6.92 -7.88
CA TYR A 28 -9.70 6.32 -9.18
C TYR A 28 -10.16 4.87 -9.04
N GLY A 29 -9.52 4.08 -8.18
CA GLY A 29 -9.95 2.71 -7.86
C GLY A 29 -11.39 2.68 -7.33
N ALA A 30 -11.73 3.58 -6.42
CA ALA A 30 -13.08 3.66 -5.84
C ALA A 30 -14.20 3.93 -6.87
N ILE A 31 -13.88 4.49 -8.03
CA ILE A 31 -14.83 4.75 -9.12
C ILE A 31 -14.65 3.81 -10.33
N GLY A 32 -13.77 2.80 -10.23
CA GLY A 32 -13.51 1.82 -11.29
C GLY A 32 -12.63 2.32 -12.44
N GLU A 33 -12.03 3.50 -12.31
CA GLU A 33 -11.13 4.10 -13.32
C GLU A 33 -9.70 3.54 -13.17
N LEU A 34 -9.56 2.22 -13.26
CA LEU A 34 -8.35 1.49 -12.88
C LEU A 34 -7.11 1.91 -13.69
N GLU A 35 -7.26 2.18 -14.99
CA GLU A 35 -6.17 2.63 -15.86
C GLU A 35 -5.60 3.98 -15.40
N HIS A 36 -6.48 4.93 -15.07
CA HIS A 36 -6.08 6.23 -14.53
C HIS A 36 -5.38 6.10 -13.17
N GLY A 37 -5.89 5.20 -12.31
CA GLY A 37 -5.25 4.90 -11.02
C GLY A 37 -3.85 4.33 -11.19
N LEU A 38 -3.66 3.35 -12.08
CA LEU A 38 -2.36 2.74 -12.36
C LEU A 38 -1.37 3.73 -12.97
N ALA A 39 -1.83 4.62 -13.85
CA ALA A 39 -1.01 5.69 -14.40
C ALA A 39 -0.52 6.66 -13.30
N ALA A 40 -1.41 7.06 -12.37
CA ALA A 40 -1.04 7.91 -11.24
C ALA A 40 -0.01 7.24 -10.32
N ILE A 41 -0.13 5.93 -10.07
CA ILE A 41 0.89 5.18 -9.31
C ILE A 41 2.23 5.14 -10.05
N ALA A 42 2.23 4.92 -11.37
CA ALA A 42 3.46 4.91 -12.15
C ALA A 42 4.20 6.25 -12.08
N GLU A 43 3.47 7.36 -12.19
CA GLU A 43 4.04 8.71 -12.00
C GLU A 43 4.55 8.91 -10.57
N ALA A 44 3.81 8.46 -9.55
CA ALA A 44 4.21 8.57 -8.16
C ALA A 44 5.53 7.84 -7.86
N LEU A 45 5.70 6.64 -8.40
CA LEU A 45 6.92 5.85 -8.26
C LEU A 45 8.11 6.49 -8.99
N ASP A 46 7.89 7.07 -10.18
CA ASP A 46 8.94 7.81 -10.90
C ASP A 46 9.40 9.05 -10.10
N LEU A 47 8.45 9.79 -9.52
CA LEU A 47 8.74 10.96 -8.68
C LEU A 47 9.45 10.57 -7.38
N ALA A 48 9.04 9.48 -6.72
CA ALA A 48 9.71 8.97 -5.53
C ALA A 48 11.19 8.62 -5.81
N ASN A 49 11.46 8.02 -6.98
CA ASN A 49 12.82 7.66 -7.40
C ASN A 49 13.67 8.87 -7.81
N THR A 50 13.08 9.87 -8.45
CA THR A 50 13.81 11.05 -8.95
C THR A 50 14.09 12.08 -7.86
N HIS A 51 13.20 12.22 -6.87
CA HIS A 51 13.30 13.23 -5.81
C HIS A 51 13.70 12.67 -4.43
N ASP A 52 13.94 11.36 -4.32
CA ASP A 52 14.24 10.64 -3.07
C ASP A 52 13.14 10.81 -1.98
N GLU A 53 11.92 11.19 -2.39
CA GLU A 53 10.74 11.26 -1.52
C GLU A 53 10.08 9.88 -1.40
N ARG A 54 10.77 8.96 -0.71
CA ARG A 54 10.44 7.53 -0.73
C ARG A 54 9.55 7.06 0.42
N TRP A 55 9.26 7.89 1.41
CA TRP A 55 8.55 7.52 2.64
C TRP A 55 7.17 6.86 2.44
N TRP A 56 6.54 7.04 1.27
CA TRP A 56 5.25 6.43 0.92
C TRP A 56 5.35 5.33 -0.16
N GLU A 57 6.56 5.00 -0.62
CA GLU A 57 6.81 4.07 -1.73
C GLU A 57 6.22 2.67 -1.48
N ALA A 58 6.34 2.15 -0.25
CA ALA A 58 5.73 0.88 0.12
C ALA A 58 4.21 0.88 -0.15
N GLU A 59 3.54 2.00 0.13
CA GLU A 59 2.12 2.11 -0.10
C GLU A 59 1.77 2.23 -1.58
N LEU A 60 2.60 2.88 -2.38
CA LEU A 60 2.39 2.97 -3.82
C LEU A 60 2.36 1.59 -4.47
N TYR A 61 3.31 0.71 -4.10
CA TYR A 61 3.30 -0.68 -4.56
C TYR A 61 2.06 -1.45 -4.07
N ARG A 62 1.62 -1.23 -2.82
CA ARG A 62 0.41 -1.87 -2.31
C ARG A 62 -0.84 -1.42 -3.08
N LEU A 63 -1.00 -0.12 -3.29
CA LEU A 63 -2.10 0.45 -4.07
C LEU A 63 -2.09 -0.04 -5.52
N GLN A 64 -0.91 -0.18 -6.13
CA GLN A 64 -0.77 -0.78 -7.46
C GLN A 64 -1.37 -2.19 -7.51
N ALA A 65 -1.04 -3.01 -6.52
CA ALA A 65 -1.53 -4.37 -6.42
C ALA A 65 -3.05 -4.44 -6.25
N GLU A 66 -3.61 -3.60 -5.37
CA GLU A 66 -5.07 -3.53 -5.16
C GLU A 66 -5.82 -3.10 -6.43
N LEU A 67 -5.29 -2.11 -7.18
CA LEU A 67 -5.89 -1.69 -8.44
C LEU A 67 -5.85 -2.80 -9.50
N ARG A 68 -4.72 -3.53 -9.60
CA ARG A 68 -4.61 -4.70 -10.50
C ARG A 68 -5.56 -5.81 -10.11
N LEU A 69 -5.77 -6.03 -8.80
CA LEU A 69 -6.70 -7.03 -8.30
C LEU A 69 -8.17 -6.71 -8.62
N GLN A 70 -8.51 -5.44 -8.83
CA GLN A 70 -9.86 -4.98 -9.21
C GLN A 70 -10.18 -5.16 -10.70
N GLN A 71 -9.20 -5.47 -11.55
CA GLN A 71 -9.42 -5.68 -12.98
C GLN A 71 -10.30 -6.92 -13.23
N ASP A 72 -11.03 -6.95 -14.35
CA ASP A 72 -11.92 -8.07 -14.72
C ASP A 72 -11.20 -9.43 -14.80
N THR A 73 -9.92 -9.40 -15.17
CA THR A 73 -9.05 -10.59 -15.24
C THR A 73 -7.71 -10.23 -14.62
N PRO A 74 -7.59 -10.31 -13.28
CA PRO A 74 -6.39 -9.89 -12.59
C PRO A 74 -5.25 -10.88 -12.81
N ASP A 75 -4.07 -10.38 -13.13
CA ASP A 75 -2.84 -11.19 -13.11
C ASP A 75 -2.38 -11.38 -11.65
N VAL A 76 -2.84 -12.47 -11.04
CA VAL A 76 -2.57 -12.78 -9.63
C VAL A 76 -1.07 -12.88 -9.33
N LEU A 77 -0.25 -13.31 -10.29
CA LEU A 77 1.20 -13.39 -10.10
C LEU A 77 1.83 -12.00 -10.02
N GLN A 78 1.39 -11.08 -10.88
CA GLN A 78 1.83 -9.69 -10.81
C GLN A 78 1.35 -9.01 -9.52
N VAL A 79 0.09 -9.22 -9.11
CA VAL A 79 -0.45 -8.70 -7.83
C VAL A 79 0.40 -9.18 -6.65
N ALA A 80 0.72 -10.48 -6.59
CA ALA A 80 1.56 -11.03 -5.53
C ALA A 80 2.98 -10.42 -5.54
N THR A 81 3.56 -10.21 -6.73
CA THR A 81 4.87 -9.58 -6.90
C THR A 81 4.87 -8.14 -6.37
N ASP A 82 3.83 -7.36 -6.67
CA ASP A 82 3.71 -5.98 -6.19
C ASP A 82 3.57 -5.91 -4.67
N LEU A 83 2.76 -6.81 -4.08
CA LEU A 83 2.59 -6.88 -2.62
C LEU A 83 3.88 -7.32 -1.90
N GLN A 84 4.64 -8.23 -2.50
CA GLN A 84 5.97 -8.61 -2.01
C GLN A 84 6.95 -7.44 -2.08
N GLN A 85 6.92 -6.64 -3.15
CA GLN A 85 7.72 -5.43 -3.29
C GLN A 85 7.32 -4.38 -2.25
N ALA A 86 6.01 -4.14 -2.04
CA ALA A 86 5.52 -3.26 -0.98
C ALA A 86 6.04 -3.68 0.41
N LEU A 87 5.98 -4.97 0.72
CA LEU A 87 6.46 -5.51 1.99
C LEU A 87 7.98 -5.35 2.15
N LYS A 88 8.74 -5.60 1.08
CA LYS A 88 10.20 -5.40 1.06
C LYS A 88 10.54 -3.94 1.34
N VAL A 89 9.92 -3.01 0.61
CA VAL A 89 10.17 -1.57 0.78
C VAL A 89 9.77 -1.11 2.19
N ALA A 90 8.62 -1.55 2.71
CA ALA A 90 8.21 -1.20 4.07
C ALA A 90 9.21 -1.65 5.14
N ARG A 91 9.82 -2.83 4.96
CA ARG A 91 10.88 -3.35 5.84
C ARG A 91 12.16 -2.54 5.73
N GLU A 92 12.59 -2.21 4.52
CA GLU A 92 13.76 -1.36 4.27
C GLU A 92 13.58 0.06 4.86
N GLN A 93 12.34 0.56 4.88
CA GLN A 93 11.97 1.85 5.47
C GLN A 93 11.73 1.79 6.99
N GLU A 94 11.77 0.59 7.59
CA GLU A 94 11.36 0.35 8.97
C GLU A 94 9.93 0.86 9.30
N ALA A 95 9.08 0.97 8.27
CA ALA A 95 7.76 1.55 8.33
C ALA A 95 6.73 0.49 8.76
N LYS A 96 6.67 0.18 10.06
CA LYS A 96 5.88 -0.94 10.60
C LYS A 96 4.38 -0.91 10.25
N SER A 97 3.74 0.26 10.26
CA SER A 97 2.33 0.36 9.84
C SER A 97 2.14 0.02 8.36
N LEU A 98 3.05 0.48 7.49
CA LEU A 98 3.02 0.13 6.06
C LEU A 98 3.32 -1.36 5.85
N GLU A 99 4.24 -1.92 6.63
CA GLU A 99 4.57 -3.34 6.61
C GLU A 99 3.34 -4.19 6.97
N LEU A 100 2.61 -3.82 8.02
CA LEU A 100 1.39 -4.50 8.44
C LEU A 100 0.29 -4.43 7.36
N ARG A 101 0.10 -3.24 6.78
CA ARG A 101 -0.92 -3.03 5.74
C ARG A 101 -0.62 -3.86 4.48
N ALA A 102 0.63 -3.84 4.00
CA ALA A 102 1.07 -4.66 2.87
C ALA A 102 0.97 -6.17 3.16
N ALA A 103 1.38 -6.61 4.35
CA ALA A 103 1.28 -8.01 4.77
C ALA A 103 -0.18 -8.47 4.85
N THR A 104 -1.10 -7.60 5.29
CA THR A 104 -2.53 -7.90 5.35
C THR A 104 -3.12 -8.09 3.96
N SER A 105 -2.81 -7.21 3.00
CA SER A 105 -3.20 -7.40 1.59
C SER A 105 -2.66 -8.72 1.01
N LEU A 106 -1.38 -9.05 1.26
CA LEU A 106 -0.78 -10.30 0.79
C LEU A 106 -1.41 -11.54 1.44
N ALA A 107 -1.68 -11.49 2.75
CA ALA A 107 -2.36 -12.56 3.47
C ALA A 107 -3.78 -12.79 2.93
N ARG A 108 -4.52 -11.74 2.54
CA ARG A 108 -5.83 -11.88 1.87
C ARG A 108 -5.70 -12.62 0.55
N LEU A 109 -4.72 -12.26 -0.27
CA LEU A 109 -4.45 -12.91 -1.56
C LEU A 109 -4.07 -14.39 -1.39
N LEU A 110 -3.22 -14.71 -0.40
CA LEU A 110 -2.83 -16.08 -0.07
C LEU A 110 -4.04 -16.91 0.38
N ARG A 111 -4.88 -16.36 1.26
CA ARG A 111 -6.12 -17.01 1.71
C ARG A 111 -7.05 -17.32 0.54
N GLN A 112 -7.26 -16.37 -0.37
CA GLN A 112 -8.11 -16.56 -1.56
C GLN A 112 -7.59 -17.68 -2.47
N GLN A 113 -6.28 -17.92 -2.47
CA GLN A 113 -5.64 -19.01 -3.22
C GLN A 113 -5.57 -20.34 -2.45
N GLY A 114 -6.13 -20.40 -1.23
CA GLY A 114 -6.16 -21.61 -0.40
C GLY A 114 -4.96 -21.79 0.55
N TYR A 115 -4.05 -20.82 0.61
CA TYR A 115 -2.84 -20.85 1.45
C TYR A 115 -3.07 -20.14 2.79
N ALA A 116 -4.05 -20.62 3.57
CA ALA A 116 -4.45 -19.97 4.82
C ALA A 116 -3.36 -20.07 5.92
N ALA A 117 -2.62 -21.18 5.97
CA ALA A 117 -1.54 -21.36 6.94
C ALA A 117 -0.40 -20.36 6.69
N GLU A 118 0.02 -20.22 5.42
CA GLU A 118 1.05 -19.28 5.00
C GLU A 118 0.61 -17.82 5.22
N ALA A 119 -0.67 -17.52 4.98
CA ALA A 119 -1.24 -16.21 5.30
C ALA A 119 -1.15 -15.89 6.80
N HIS A 120 -1.43 -16.87 7.66
CA HIS A 120 -1.34 -16.71 9.10
C HIS A 120 0.12 -16.55 9.56
N GLU A 121 1.04 -17.39 9.06
CA GLU A 121 2.47 -17.32 9.36
C GLU A 121 3.09 -15.97 8.95
N LEU A 122 2.64 -15.39 7.83
CA LEU A 122 3.05 -14.07 7.39
C LEU A 122 2.57 -12.95 8.32
N LEU A 123 1.28 -12.97 8.69
CA LEU A 123 0.63 -11.82 9.32
C LEU A 123 0.72 -11.81 10.85
N ALA A 124 0.61 -12.98 11.50
CA ALA A 124 0.52 -13.07 12.96
C ALA A 124 1.74 -12.47 13.70
N PRO A 125 3.00 -12.73 13.27
CA PRO A 125 4.17 -12.13 13.94
C PRO A 125 4.21 -10.61 13.82
N LEU A 126 3.75 -10.06 12.69
CA LEU A 126 3.71 -8.62 12.46
C LEU A 126 2.64 -7.94 13.31
N TYR A 127 1.45 -8.52 13.39
CA TYR A 127 0.40 -8.04 14.29
C TYR A 127 0.87 -8.06 15.75
N GLY A 128 1.53 -9.15 16.17
CA GLY A 128 2.06 -9.31 17.54
C GLY A 128 3.21 -8.38 17.92
N TRP A 129 3.83 -7.68 16.96
CA TRP A 129 4.86 -6.67 17.24
C TRP A 129 4.28 -5.39 17.86
N PHE A 130 3.02 -5.05 17.51
CA PHE A 130 2.36 -3.84 18.00
C PHE A 130 1.92 -4.01 19.45
N THR A 131 2.16 -2.98 20.26
CA THR A 131 1.70 -2.92 21.67
C THR A 131 0.63 -1.85 21.89
N GLU A 132 0.42 -0.99 20.91
CA GLU A 132 -0.55 0.10 20.89
C GLU A 132 -1.13 0.28 19.48
N GLY A 133 -2.08 1.20 19.33
CA GLY A 133 -2.65 1.52 18.02
C GLY A 133 -3.74 0.54 17.55
N PHE A 134 -4.17 -0.44 18.35
CA PHE A 134 -5.21 -1.42 17.98
C PHE A 134 -6.57 -0.83 17.55
N ASN A 135 -6.77 0.48 17.70
CA ASN A 135 -7.94 1.19 17.21
C ASN A 135 -7.82 1.72 15.78
N THR A 136 -6.62 1.69 15.17
CA THR A 136 -6.38 2.10 13.78
C THR A 136 -7.00 1.10 12.80
N ALA A 137 -7.26 1.56 11.57
CA ALA A 137 -7.81 0.71 10.51
C ALA A 137 -6.91 -0.50 10.23
N ASP A 138 -5.61 -0.28 10.03
CA ASP A 138 -4.66 -1.35 9.67
C ASP A 138 -4.62 -2.49 10.70
N LEU A 139 -4.62 -2.17 12.00
CA LEU A 139 -4.61 -3.19 13.06
C LEU A 139 -5.96 -3.90 13.19
N LYS A 140 -7.07 -3.20 12.98
CA LYS A 140 -8.40 -3.84 12.96
C LYS A 140 -8.54 -4.80 11.79
N ASP A 141 -8.10 -4.40 10.61
CA ASP A 141 -8.16 -5.22 9.41
C ASP A 141 -7.28 -6.46 9.51
N ALA A 142 -6.07 -6.31 10.06
CA ALA A 142 -5.17 -7.43 10.34
C ALA A 142 -5.78 -8.41 11.35
N GLN A 143 -6.37 -7.91 12.44
CA GLN A 143 -7.03 -8.74 13.46
C GLN A 143 -8.22 -9.51 12.90
N ALA A 144 -9.06 -8.84 12.11
CA ALA A 144 -10.21 -9.46 11.47
C ALA A 144 -9.75 -10.60 10.56
N LEU A 145 -8.73 -10.37 9.73
CA LEU A 145 -8.19 -11.40 8.86
C LEU A 145 -7.58 -12.56 9.64
N LEU A 146 -6.80 -12.31 10.70
CA LEU A 146 -6.23 -13.39 11.53
C LEU A 146 -7.32 -14.27 12.15
N THR A 147 -8.45 -13.69 12.54
CA THR A 147 -9.61 -14.44 13.07
C THR A 147 -10.23 -15.37 12.01
N GLU A 148 -10.18 -14.98 10.73
CA GLU A 148 -10.65 -15.79 9.61
C GLU A 148 -9.65 -16.88 9.18
N LEU A 149 -8.39 -16.80 9.60
CA LEU A 149 -7.32 -17.73 9.26
C LEU A 149 -7.13 -18.86 10.28
N THR A 150 -7.73 -18.72 11.47
CA THR A 150 -7.85 -19.75 12.52
C THR A 150 -9.06 -20.65 12.33
#